data_AF-X1BAM0-F1
#
_entry.id   AF-X1BAM0-F1
#
_cell.length_a   1.000
_cell.length_b   1.000
_cell.length_c   1.000
_cell.angle_alpha   90.00
_cell.angle_beta   90.00
_cell.angle_gamma   90.00
#
_symmetry.space_group_name_H-M   'P 1'
#
loop_
_entity.id
_entity.type
_entity.pdbx_description
1 polymer ?
#
loop_
_entity_poly.entity_id
_entity_poly.type
_entity_poly.pdbx_seq_one_letter_code
_entity_poly.pdbx_strand_id
1 'polypeptide(L)' 'MEKKNIREVIAFSKTLRAICPLTGAPDEVTDEQLEELNIDIKKK' A
#
# COMPACT_ATOMS: atom_id res chain seq x y z
N MET A 1 -1.04 -1.71 31.24
CA MET A 1 0.00 -1.06 30.43
C MET A 1 -0.58 -0.80 29.05
N GLU A 2 -0.92 0.44 28.72
CA GLU A 2 -1.33 0.80 27.36
C GLU A 2 -0.14 0.56 26.41
N LYS A 3 -0.34 -0.30 25.42
CA LYS A 3 0.63 -0.47 24.33
C LYS A 3 0.53 0.75 23.43
N LYS A 4 1.41 1.73 23.61
CA LYS A 4 1.49 2.90 22.72
C LYS A 4 1.80 2.46 21.29
N ASN A 5 0.78 2.44 20.43
CA ASN A 5 0.92 2.14 19.02
C ASN A 5 0.56 3.39 18.23
N ILE A 6 1.46 3.86 17.36
CA ILE A 6 1.24 5.05 16.53
C ILE A 6 -0.03 4.93 15.67
N ARG A 7 -0.51 3.71 15.41
CA ARG A 7 -1.74 3.45 14.66
C ARG A 7 -3.00 3.96 15.37
N GLU A 8 -2.96 4.15 16.69
CA GLU A 8 -4.09 4.64 17.48
C GLU A 8 -4.34 6.14 17.29
N VAL A 9 -3.36 6.89 16.78
CA VAL A 9 -3.44 8.34 16.55
C VAL A 9 -3.47 8.71 15.05
N ILE A 10 -3.60 7.71 14.16
CA ILE A 10 -3.62 7.90 12.71
C ILE A 10 -4.95 7.38 12.17
N ALA A 11 -5.76 8.26 11.57
CA ALA A 11 -7.09 7.92 11.05
C ALA A 11 -7.08 6.75 10.03
N PHE A 12 -6.05 6.68 9.17
CA PHE A 12 -5.92 5.66 8.12
C PHE A 12 -4.54 4.99 8.15
N SER A 13 -4.24 4.32 9.26
CA SER A 13 -2.95 3.63 9.42
C SER A 13 -2.81 2.41 8.50
N LYS A 14 -1.56 2.11 8.12
CA LYS A 14 -1.20 0.90 7.38
C LYS A 14 -0.80 -0.23 8.34
N THR A 15 -0.93 -1.47 7.88
CA THR A 15 -0.44 -2.66 8.61
C THR A 15 1.08 -2.74 8.61
N LEU A 16 1.65 -3.69 9.36
CA LEU A 16 3.11 -3.96 9.34
C LEU A 16 3.62 -4.44 7.97
N ARG A 17 2.72 -4.92 7.09
CA ARG A 17 3.05 -5.33 5.71
C ARG A 17 2.78 -4.21 4.69
N ALA A 18 2.64 -2.97 5.13
CA ALA A 18 2.31 -1.79 4.32
C ALA A 18 0.93 -1.82 3.61
N ILE A 19 0.06 -2.76 3.97
CA ILE A 19 -1.29 -2.87 3.42
C ILE A 19 -2.25 -1.90 4.14
N CYS A 20 -3.15 -1.27 3.40
CA CYS A 20 -4.26 -0.43 3.87
C CYS A 20 -5.55 -1.25 3.99
N PRO A 21 -6.02 -1.60 5.19
CA PRO A 21 -7.21 -2.45 5.33
C PRO A 21 -8.50 -1.83 4.79
N LEU A 22 -8.61 -0.50 4.81
CA LEU A 22 -9.81 0.20 4.36
C LEU A 22 -9.97 0.20 2.84
N THR A 23 -8.85 0.34 2.11
CA THR A 23 -8.88 0.55 0.65
C THR A 23 -8.26 -0.59 -0.13
N GLY A 24 -7.70 -1.61 0.53
CA GLY A 24 -7.02 -2.74 -0.11
C GLY A 24 -5.62 -2.45 -0.64
N ALA A 25 -5.19 -1.18 -0.70
CA ALA A 25 -3.89 -0.80 -1.26
C ALA A 25 -2.68 -1.44 -0.52
N PRO A 26 -1.55 -1.72 -1.20
CA PRO A 26 -1.29 -1.55 -2.63
C PRO A 26 -2.13 -2.53 -3.45
N ASP A 27 -2.39 -2.16 -4.71
CA ASP A 27 -3.14 -2.98 -5.66
C ASP A 27 -2.42 -2.98 -7.01
N GLU A 28 -2.76 -3.93 -7.86
CA GLU A 28 -2.22 -4.02 -9.23
C GLU A 28 -2.80 -2.90 -10.11
N VAL A 29 -1.99 -2.46 -11.07
CA VAL A 29 -2.39 -1.49 -12.10
C VAL A 29 -2.50 -2.22 -13.45
N THR A 30 -3.20 -1.63 -14.41
CA THR A 30 -3.32 -2.27 -15.73
C THR A 30 -2.04 -2.11 -16.55
N ASP A 31 -1.85 -3.00 -17.53
CA ASP A 31 -0.68 -2.95 -18.42
C ASP A 31 -0.66 -1.64 -19.22
N GLU A 32 -1.82 -1.11 -19.62
CA GLU A 32 -1.91 0.17 -20.34
C GLU A 32 -1.38 1.35 -19.51
N GLN A 33 -1.62 1.34 -18.19
CA GLN A 33 -1.12 2.38 -17.28
C GLN A 33 0.40 2.32 -17.12
N LEU A 34 0.99 1.12 -17.19
CA LEU A 34 2.44 0.94 -17.16
C LEU A 34 3.07 1.39 -18.48
N GLU A 35 2.46 1.05 -19.60
CA GLU A 35 2.88 1.46 -20.94
C GLU A 35 2.87 2.98 -21.11
N GLU A 36 1.80 3.66 -20.66
CA GLU A 36 1.69 5.13 -20.69
C GLU A 36 2.88 5.80 -20.01
N LEU A 37 3.34 5.24 -18.88
CA LEU A 37 4.43 5.78 -18.09
C LEU A 37 5.81 5.28 -18.51
N ASN A 38 5.91 4.42 -19.54
CA ASN A 38 7.14 3.73 -19.95
C ASN A 38 7.83 2.97 -18.78
N ILE A 39 7.03 2.32 -17.92
CA ILE A 39 7.49 1.54 -16.77
C ILE A 39 7.31 0.06 -17.07
N ASP A 40 8.27 -0.78 -16.64
CA ASP A 40 8.19 -2.24 -16.76
C ASP A 40 8.57 -2.93 -15.45
N ILE A 41 7.80 -3.96 -15.07
CA ILE A 41 7.98 -4.73 -13.84
C ILE A 41 8.93 -5.90 -14.14
N LYS A 42 10.19 -5.76 -13.73
CA LYS A 42 11.19 -6.83 -13.88
C LYS A 42 10.90 -7.97 -12.90
N LYS A 43 10.72 -9.18 -13.44
CA LYS A 43 10.74 -10.40 -12.62
C LYS A 43 12.13 -10.57 -11.99
N LYS A 44 12.13 -11.00 -10.74
CA LYS A 44 13.34 -11.21 -9.93
C LYS A 44 14.05 -12.50 -10.30
#